data_AF-W3XDI0-F1
#
_entry.id   AF-W3XDI0-F1
#
_cell.length_a   1.000
_cell.length_b   1.000
_cell.length_c   1.000
_cell.angle_alpha   90.00
_cell.angle_beta   90.00
_cell.angle_gamma   90.00
#
_symmetry.space_group_name_H-M   'P 1'
#
loop_
_entity.id
_entity.type
_entity.pdbx_description
1 polymer ?
#
loop_
_entity_poly.entity_id
_entity_poly.type
_entity_poly.pdbx_seq_one_letter_code
_entity_poly.pdbx_strand_id
1 'polypeptide(L)'
;MLREEPPGQSFHEYRQFMAQEAARSASEDSRILAAIFHLLPNLKQIILRPPPHGTTARRPRYAAIVSRLGIAPRPRRADQLINRVCDAASQFPRIRSIEIVSKVLASSLADLQRLQGLTELIIRSLVMTPDHHDEDSPGNEAWDFLEAIPKLLHLNVSLEPTNTHHLPLGSASLPSLRTLHLGGVHLGEEQLVNLAAGSMLRSLELCDTTLVSGDWVSCFSRIRDLARGLRVNVEGTLTDHIHACAVRGEFLELLRRFMSDDGMEWPLGHEQHPRRVGFVLAHKNRLGSP
;
A
#
# COMPACT_ATOMS: atom_id res chain seq x y z
N MET A 1 0.95 -15.88 -46.33
CA MET A 1 1.80 -14.85 -46.95
C MET A 1 1.89 -13.65 -46.01
N LEU A 2 2.97 -13.54 -45.23
CA LEU A 2 3.26 -12.32 -44.48
C LEU A 2 3.87 -11.34 -45.49
N ARG A 3 3.16 -10.25 -45.78
CA ARG A 3 3.73 -9.16 -46.59
C ARG A 3 4.85 -8.54 -45.76
N GLU A 4 6.09 -8.63 -46.24
CA GLU A 4 7.19 -7.88 -45.67
C GLU A 4 6.91 -6.39 -45.93
N GLU A 5 6.64 -5.64 -44.85
CA GLU A 5 6.51 -4.19 -44.94
C GLU A 5 7.87 -3.59 -45.33
N PRO A 6 7.89 -2.57 -46.21
CA PRO A 6 9.13 -1.94 -46.61
C PRO A 6 9.82 -1.34 -45.36
N PRO A 7 11.15 -1.52 -45.20
CA PRO A 7 11.88 -1.24 -43.95
C PRO A 7 11.87 0.22 -43.47
N GLY A 8 11.21 1.14 -44.19
CA GLY A 8 10.99 2.54 -43.78
C GLY A 8 9.59 2.84 -43.23
N GLN A 9 8.57 2.03 -43.53
CA GLN A 9 7.19 2.33 -43.17
C GLN A 9 6.95 2.16 -41.67
N SER A 10 7.38 1.04 -41.10
CA SER A 10 7.24 0.78 -39.66
C SER A 10 8.02 1.79 -38.80
N PHE A 11 9.15 2.32 -39.30
CA PHE A 11 9.89 3.40 -38.61
C PHE A 11 9.15 4.75 -38.67
N HIS A 12 8.47 5.05 -39.79
CA HIS A 12 7.65 6.24 -39.93
C HIS A 12 6.43 6.20 -39.01
N GLU A 13 5.70 5.08 -39.00
CA GLU A 13 4.56 4.85 -38.11
C GLU A 13 4.97 4.92 -36.64
N TYR A 14 6.12 4.32 -36.29
CA TYR A 14 6.69 4.45 -34.94
C TYR A 14 6.98 5.92 -34.59
N ARG A 15 7.56 6.71 -35.50
CA ARG A 15 7.82 8.14 -35.23
C ARG A 15 6.53 8.94 -35.05
N GLN A 16 5.51 8.69 -35.86
CA GLN A 16 4.21 9.34 -35.72
C GLN A 16 3.56 8.99 -34.38
N PHE A 17 3.55 7.71 -34.02
CA PHE A 17 3.06 7.24 -32.72
C PHE A 17 3.79 7.92 -31.56
N MET A 18 5.13 7.97 -31.60
CA MET A 18 5.92 8.63 -30.56
C MET A 18 5.64 10.13 -30.45
N ALA A 19 5.38 10.81 -31.57
CA ALA A 19 5.00 12.23 -31.56
C ALA A 19 3.60 12.45 -30.96
N GLN A 20 2.64 11.56 -31.26
CA GLN A 20 1.29 11.60 -30.68
C GLN A 20 1.31 11.31 -29.17
N GLU A 21 2.06 10.31 -28.73
CA GLU A 21 2.26 10.02 -27.29
C GLU A 21 2.90 11.20 -26.56
N ALA A 22 3.92 11.82 -27.15
CA ALA A 22 4.60 12.97 -26.55
C ALA A 22 3.70 14.22 -26.46
N ALA A 23 2.74 14.37 -27.38
CA ALA A 23 1.79 15.48 -27.39
C ALA A 23 0.55 15.23 -26.50
N ARG A 24 0.39 14.01 -25.95
CA ARG A 24 -0.82 13.62 -25.23
C ARG A 24 -0.92 14.32 -23.88
N SER A 25 -2.10 14.84 -23.59
CA SER A 25 -2.42 15.52 -22.34
C SER A 25 -3.09 14.57 -21.32
N ALA A 26 -3.02 14.93 -20.03
CA ALA A 26 -3.68 14.17 -18.97
C ALA A 26 -5.22 14.10 -19.14
N SER A 27 -5.83 15.17 -19.67
CA SER A 27 -7.26 15.20 -19.98
C SER A 27 -7.62 14.27 -21.13
N GLU A 28 -6.77 14.19 -22.15
CA GLU A 28 -6.93 13.24 -23.25
C GLU A 28 -6.82 11.79 -22.77
N ASP A 29 -5.85 11.49 -21.90
CA ASP A 29 -5.72 10.17 -21.27
C ASP A 29 -6.95 9.79 -20.45
N SER A 30 -7.46 10.73 -19.64
CA SER A 30 -8.67 10.52 -18.84
C SER A 30 -9.88 10.26 -19.72
N ARG A 31 -10.00 10.97 -20.85
CA ARG A 31 -11.07 10.74 -21.85
C ARG A 31 -10.96 9.35 -22.49
N ILE A 32 -9.75 8.92 -22.86
CA ILE A 32 -9.52 7.58 -23.42
C ILE A 32 -9.87 6.50 -22.39
N LEU A 33 -9.42 6.65 -21.15
CA LEU A 33 -9.76 5.73 -20.05
C LEU A 33 -11.26 5.67 -19.82
N ALA A 34 -11.95 6.81 -19.80
CA ALA A 34 -13.41 6.85 -19.67
C ALA A 34 -14.10 6.14 -20.85
N ALA A 35 -13.61 6.30 -22.08
CA ALA A 35 -14.13 5.56 -23.23
C ALA A 35 -13.94 4.05 -23.07
N ILE A 36 -12.78 3.59 -22.57
CA ILE A 36 -12.53 2.19 -22.26
C ILE A 36 -13.48 1.69 -21.17
N PHE A 37 -13.70 2.46 -20.11
CA PHE A 37 -14.60 2.08 -19.02
C PHE A 37 -16.06 1.97 -19.49
N HIS A 38 -16.52 2.81 -20.44
CA HIS A 38 -17.84 2.67 -21.06
C HIS A 38 -18.02 1.32 -21.78
N LEU A 39 -16.95 0.78 -22.37
CA LEU A 39 -16.97 -0.54 -23.01
C LEU A 39 -17.03 -1.70 -21.99
N LEU A 40 -16.80 -1.40 -20.71
CA LEU A 40 -16.73 -2.37 -19.61
C LEU A 40 -17.80 -2.05 -18.56
N PRO A 41 -19.11 -2.23 -18.85
CA PRO A 41 -20.21 -1.77 -17.98
C PRO A 41 -20.25 -2.45 -16.60
N ASN A 42 -19.54 -3.56 -16.43
CA ASN A 42 -19.43 -4.31 -15.19
C ASN A 42 -18.08 -4.11 -14.48
N LEU A 43 -17.28 -3.13 -14.90
CA LEU A 43 -16.01 -2.79 -14.26
C LEU A 43 -16.26 -2.33 -12.82
N LYS A 44 -15.66 -3.05 -11.87
CA LYS A 44 -15.77 -2.77 -10.42
C LYS A 44 -14.42 -2.49 -9.75
N GLN A 45 -13.34 -2.96 -10.37
CA GLN A 45 -11.99 -2.90 -9.82
C GLN A 45 -11.02 -2.39 -10.88
N ILE A 46 -10.12 -1.50 -10.47
CA ILE A 46 -8.99 -1.05 -11.28
C ILE A 46 -7.69 -1.47 -10.57
N ILE A 47 -6.76 -2.03 -11.34
CA ILE A 47 -5.43 -2.42 -10.84
C ILE A 47 -4.36 -1.62 -11.58
N LEU A 48 -3.64 -0.77 -10.86
CA LEU A 48 -2.53 0.04 -11.35
C LEU A 48 -1.22 -0.70 -11.11
N ARG A 49 -0.80 -1.47 -12.13
CA ARG A 49 0.41 -2.30 -12.09
C ARG A 49 1.49 -1.70 -12.99
N PRO A 50 2.77 -1.69 -12.57
CA PRO A 50 3.83 -1.30 -13.47
C PRO A 50 3.96 -2.36 -14.58
N PRO A 51 4.38 -1.99 -15.80
CA PRO A 51 4.63 -2.96 -16.83
C PRO A 51 5.65 -4.00 -16.32
N PRO A 52 5.44 -5.30 -16.61
CA PRO A 52 6.28 -6.37 -16.08
C PRO A 52 7.74 -6.10 -16.37
N HIS A 53 8.57 -6.19 -15.34
CA HIS A 53 10.02 -6.05 -15.46
C HIS A 53 10.62 -7.30 -16.10
N GLY A 54 10.48 -7.43 -17.42
CA GLY A 54 11.36 -8.32 -18.19
C GLY A 54 12.81 -7.82 -18.11
N THR A 55 13.78 -8.69 -18.40
CA THR A 55 15.22 -8.35 -18.50
C THR A 55 15.50 -7.15 -19.44
N THR A 56 14.54 -6.79 -20.29
CA THR A 56 14.53 -5.63 -21.18
C THR A 56 14.34 -4.28 -20.49
N ALA A 57 13.77 -4.23 -19.28
CA ALA A 57 13.57 -2.99 -18.52
C ALA A 57 14.87 -2.32 -18.04
N ARG A 58 16.00 -3.04 -18.08
CA ARG A 58 17.34 -2.49 -17.82
C ARG A 58 17.95 -1.77 -19.02
N ARG A 59 17.33 -1.84 -20.21
CA ARG A 59 17.84 -1.14 -21.40
C ARG A 59 17.42 0.33 -21.34
N PRO A 60 18.37 1.28 -21.37
CA PRO A 60 18.05 2.72 -21.36
C PRO A 60 17.06 3.13 -22.45
N ARG A 61 17.10 2.45 -23.61
CA ARG A 61 16.14 2.66 -24.70
C ARG A 61 14.71 2.31 -24.33
N TYR A 62 14.48 1.21 -23.59
CA TYR A 62 13.14 0.83 -23.15
C TYR A 62 12.61 1.82 -22.10
N ALA A 63 13.45 2.20 -21.14
CA ALA A 63 13.11 3.22 -20.16
C ALA A 63 12.74 4.56 -20.83
N ALA A 64 13.50 4.98 -21.85
CA ALA A 64 13.23 6.19 -22.63
C ALA A 64 11.92 6.12 -23.45
N ILE A 65 11.52 4.92 -23.90
CA ILE A 65 10.23 4.72 -24.57
C ILE A 65 9.10 4.78 -23.54
N VAL A 66 9.18 4.00 -22.47
CA VAL A 66 8.15 3.97 -21.41
C VAL A 66 7.97 5.35 -20.77
N SER A 67 9.04 6.11 -20.56
CA SER A 67 8.94 7.47 -20.01
C SER A 67 8.21 8.45 -20.92
N ARG A 68 8.03 8.12 -22.20
CA ARG A 68 7.31 8.94 -23.20
C ARG A 68 5.87 8.47 -23.41
N LEU A 69 5.48 7.30 -22.91
CA LEU A 69 4.11 6.81 -22.98
C LEU A 69 3.31 7.41 -21.83
N GLY A 70 2.26 8.18 -22.12
CA GLY A 70 1.50 8.88 -21.08
C GLY A 70 0.77 7.94 -20.13
N ILE A 71 0.13 6.90 -20.66
CA ILE A 71 -0.71 5.97 -19.87
C ILE A 71 0.13 4.90 -19.16
N ALA A 72 1.38 4.70 -19.58
CA ALA A 72 2.24 3.72 -18.94
C ALA A 72 2.71 4.25 -17.58
N PRO A 73 2.46 3.52 -16.48
CA PRO A 73 3.10 3.87 -15.21
C PRO A 73 4.60 3.90 -15.44
N ARG A 74 5.26 4.98 -14.99
CA ARG A 74 6.72 5.07 -15.01
C ARG A 74 7.28 3.81 -14.34
N PRO A 75 8.46 3.32 -14.75
CA PRO A 75 9.04 2.16 -14.10
C PRO A 75 9.10 2.43 -12.60
N ARG A 76 8.29 1.68 -11.84
CA ARG A 76 8.15 1.75 -10.38
C ARG A 76 7.23 2.83 -9.80
N ARG A 77 6.59 3.74 -10.54
CA ARG A 77 5.71 4.78 -9.94
C ARG A 77 4.34 4.90 -10.62
N ALA A 78 3.28 4.90 -9.82
CA ALA A 78 1.89 5.07 -10.26
C ALA A 78 1.34 6.50 -10.16
N ASP A 79 2.08 7.42 -9.53
CA ASP A 79 1.65 8.80 -9.21
C ASP A 79 0.93 9.50 -10.37
N GLN A 80 1.53 9.48 -11.56
CA GLN A 80 1.03 10.18 -12.75
C GLN A 80 -0.24 9.56 -13.33
N LEU A 81 -0.51 8.29 -13.03
CA LEU A 81 -1.68 7.57 -13.52
C LEU A 81 -2.88 7.73 -12.59
N ILE A 82 -2.65 7.93 -11.29
CA ILE A 82 -3.72 8.01 -10.28
C ILE A 82 -4.67 9.15 -10.61
N ASN A 83 -4.16 10.35 -10.89
CA ASN A 83 -4.99 11.50 -11.26
C ASN A 83 -5.92 11.17 -12.46
N ARG A 84 -5.36 10.53 -13.49
CA ARG A 84 -6.05 10.25 -14.76
C ARG A 84 -7.12 9.19 -14.58
N VAL A 85 -6.77 8.17 -13.80
CA VAL A 85 -7.69 7.11 -13.41
C VAL A 85 -8.80 7.64 -12.53
N CYS A 86 -8.50 8.52 -11.57
CA CYS A 86 -9.50 9.12 -10.70
C CYS A 86 -10.47 10.00 -11.50
N ASP A 87 -9.96 10.81 -12.42
CA ASP A 87 -10.77 11.65 -13.30
C ASP A 87 -11.71 10.82 -14.17
N ALA A 88 -11.18 9.76 -14.81
CA ALA A 88 -11.99 8.85 -15.60
C ALA A 88 -13.00 8.09 -14.74
N ALA A 89 -12.57 7.49 -13.62
CA ALA A 89 -13.37 6.62 -12.77
C ALA A 89 -14.44 7.37 -11.95
N SER A 90 -14.28 8.67 -11.73
CA SER A 90 -15.29 9.51 -11.04
C SER A 90 -16.67 9.47 -11.71
N GLN A 91 -16.72 9.20 -13.02
CA GLN A 91 -17.95 9.08 -13.80
C GLN A 91 -18.62 7.69 -13.67
N PHE A 92 -17.95 6.73 -13.01
CA PHE A 92 -18.37 5.33 -12.95
C PHE A 92 -18.53 4.88 -11.49
N PRO A 93 -19.68 5.14 -10.85
CA PRO A 93 -19.92 4.84 -9.44
C PRO A 93 -19.91 3.33 -9.09
N ARG A 94 -19.80 2.46 -10.10
CA ARG A 94 -19.65 1.01 -9.91
C ARG A 94 -18.22 0.59 -9.57
N ILE A 95 -17.24 1.45 -9.85
CA ILE A 95 -15.85 1.22 -9.49
C ILE A 95 -15.72 1.46 -7.99
N ARG A 96 -15.45 0.39 -7.26
CA ARG A 96 -15.45 0.36 -5.79
C ARG A 96 -14.12 -0.07 -5.20
N SER A 97 -13.22 -0.60 -6.03
CA SER A 97 -11.94 -1.14 -5.61
C SER A 97 -10.81 -0.60 -6.49
N ILE A 98 -9.76 -0.07 -5.86
CA ILE A 98 -8.52 0.31 -6.53
C ILE A 98 -7.36 -0.41 -5.86
N GLU A 99 -6.56 -1.10 -6.66
CA GLU A 99 -5.29 -1.69 -6.23
C GLU A 99 -4.13 -0.99 -6.93
N ILE A 100 -3.17 -0.48 -6.16
CA ILE A 100 -1.94 0.16 -6.61
C ILE A 100 -0.78 -0.77 -6.26
N VAL A 101 -0.25 -1.45 -7.27
CA VAL A 101 0.84 -2.43 -7.12
C VAL A 101 2.21 -1.76 -7.25
N SER A 102 2.29 -0.64 -7.97
CA SER A 102 3.50 0.17 -8.09
C SER A 102 3.78 0.97 -6.82
N LYS A 103 4.98 1.55 -6.72
CA LYS A 103 5.22 2.59 -5.72
C LYS A 103 4.33 3.80 -6.00
N VAL A 104 3.89 4.46 -4.93
CA VAL A 104 3.09 5.68 -5.00
C VAL A 104 3.49 6.61 -3.86
N LEU A 105 3.48 7.92 -4.11
CA LEU A 105 3.60 8.96 -3.09
C LEU A 105 2.27 9.17 -2.39
N ALA A 106 2.32 9.39 -1.08
CA ALA A 106 1.14 9.76 -0.32
C ALA A 106 0.46 11.03 -0.86
N SER A 107 1.22 12.05 -1.25
CA SER A 107 0.70 13.28 -1.86
C SER A 107 -0.09 13.06 -3.16
N SER A 108 0.17 11.97 -3.87
CA SER A 108 -0.57 11.62 -5.11
C SER A 108 -1.91 10.92 -4.83
N LEU A 109 -2.18 10.53 -3.59
CA LEU A 109 -3.41 9.84 -3.19
C LEU A 109 -4.58 10.79 -2.93
N ALA A 110 -4.32 12.10 -2.77
CA ALA A 110 -5.36 13.11 -2.54
C ALA A 110 -6.47 13.06 -3.61
N ASP A 111 -6.14 12.69 -4.85
CA ASP A 111 -7.10 12.59 -5.95
C ASP A 111 -8.12 11.45 -5.80
N LEU A 112 -7.85 10.46 -4.93
CA LEU A 112 -8.78 9.37 -4.64
C LEU A 112 -10.09 9.87 -4.02
N GLN A 113 -10.10 11.07 -3.41
CA GLN A 113 -11.31 11.71 -2.90
C GLN A 113 -12.39 11.93 -3.97
N ARG A 114 -12.00 11.98 -5.26
CA ARG A 114 -12.95 12.11 -6.38
C ARG A 114 -13.82 10.85 -6.53
N LEU A 115 -13.41 9.74 -5.93
CA LEU A 115 -14.05 8.44 -6.04
C LEU A 115 -14.99 8.18 -4.85
N GLN A 116 -16.11 8.89 -4.85
CA GLN A 116 -17.14 8.87 -3.79
C GLN A 116 -17.80 7.50 -3.54
N GLY A 117 -17.55 6.52 -4.40
CA GLY A 117 -18.03 5.13 -4.29
C GLY A 117 -16.95 4.13 -3.89
N LEU A 118 -15.70 4.57 -3.67
CA LEU A 118 -14.59 3.69 -3.33
C LEU A 118 -14.80 3.08 -1.94
N THR A 119 -14.80 1.75 -1.87
CA THR A 119 -14.96 0.98 -0.63
C THR A 119 -13.72 0.17 -0.28
N GLU A 120 -12.85 -0.08 -1.26
CA GLU A 120 -11.62 -0.86 -1.09
C GLU A 120 -10.45 -0.15 -1.75
N LEU A 121 -9.36 -0.01 -0.99
CA LEU A 121 -8.11 0.56 -1.45
C LEU A 121 -6.96 -0.33 -1.02
N ILE A 122 -6.16 -0.77 -1.97
CA ILE A 122 -4.97 -1.59 -1.75
C ILE A 122 -3.76 -0.84 -2.30
N ILE A 123 -2.75 -0.61 -1.48
CA ILE A 123 -1.51 0.07 -1.84
C ILE A 123 -0.35 -0.82 -1.39
N ARG A 124 0.30 -1.46 -2.37
CA ARG A 124 1.38 -2.43 -2.09
C ARG A 124 2.72 -1.79 -1.75
N SER A 125 2.91 -0.53 -2.10
CA SER A 125 4.16 0.18 -1.85
C SER A 125 3.91 1.69 -1.77
N LEU A 126 3.70 2.19 -0.57
CA LEU A 126 3.54 3.60 -0.28
C LEU A 126 4.89 4.20 0.13
N VAL A 127 5.26 5.27 -0.54
CA VAL A 127 6.47 6.05 -0.28
C VAL A 127 6.03 7.33 0.42
N MET A 128 6.50 7.48 1.66
CA MET A 128 6.42 8.76 2.36
C MET A 128 7.64 9.57 1.97
N THR A 129 7.41 10.78 1.49
CA THR A 129 8.49 11.76 1.37
C THR A 129 8.65 12.44 2.72
N PRO A 130 9.87 12.60 3.25
CA PRO A 130 10.09 13.50 4.36
C PRO A 130 9.72 14.89 3.86
N ASP A 131 8.65 15.48 4.41
CA ASP A 131 8.34 16.86 4.13
C ASP A 131 9.55 17.70 4.52
N HIS A 132 9.93 18.59 3.60
CA HIS A 132 11.06 19.48 3.81
C HIS A 132 10.69 20.47 4.91
N HIS A 133 11.40 20.39 6.03
CA HIS A 133 11.53 21.42 7.07
C HIS A 133 10.27 21.73 7.90
N ASP A 134 9.92 20.84 8.81
CA ASP A 134 9.61 21.26 10.18
C ASP A 134 9.68 20.04 11.09
N GLU A 135 10.64 20.01 12.02
CA GLU A 135 10.72 18.98 13.06
C GLU A 135 9.48 19.02 14.00
N ASP A 136 8.69 20.09 13.92
CA ASP A 136 7.52 20.36 14.77
C ASP A 136 6.16 20.14 14.09
N SER A 137 6.09 19.86 12.77
CA SER A 137 4.84 19.47 12.10
C SER A 137 4.81 17.96 11.85
N PRO A 138 4.08 17.17 12.65
CA PRO A 138 3.87 15.77 12.32
C PRO A 138 3.14 15.70 10.96
N GLY A 139 3.73 14.96 10.01
CA GLY A 139 3.30 14.84 8.61
C GLY A 139 1.92 14.22 8.40
N ASN A 140 0.88 14.87 8.91
CA ASN A 140 -0.52 14.44 8.85
C ASN A 140 -1.03 14.30 7.40
N GLU A 141 -0.41 15.00 6.45
CA GLU A 141 -0.82 15.02 5.02
C GLU A 141 -0.83 13.64 4.37
N ALA A 142 -0.05 12.68 4.88
CA ALA A 142 0.09 11.36 4.29
C ALA A 142 -1.23 10.57 4.19
N TRP A 143 -2.21 10.89 5.05
CA TRP A 143 -3.46 10.13 5.18
C TRP A 143 -4.73 10.97 5.20
N ASP A 144 -4.64 12.29 5.01
CA ASP A 144 -5.81 13.17 4.86
C ASP A 144 -6.76 12.69 3.76
N PHE A 145 -6.21 12.04 2.72
CA PHE A 145 -7.01 11.46 1.65
C PHE A 145 -7.97 10.37 2.15
N LEU A 146 -7.69 9.70 3.28
CA LEU A 146 -8.60 8.70 3.84
C LEU A 146 -9.86 9.33 4.42
N GLU A 147 -9.73 10.49 5.07
CA GLU A 147 -10.89 11.25 5.57
C GLU A 147 -11.79 11.69 4.40
N ALA A 148 -11.17 11.96 3.26
CA ALA A 148 -11.85 12.33 2.04
C ALA A 148 -12.54 11.14 1.32
N ILE A 149 -12.36 9.90 1.81
CA ILE A 149 -13.03 8.68 1.30
C ILE A 149 -13.88 8.06 2.42
N PRO A 150 -15.00 8.69 2.81
CA PRO A 150 -15.76 8.32 4.01
C PRO A 150 -16.42 6.94 3.94
N LYS A 151 -16.49 6.32 2.75
CA LYS A 151 -17.08 4.98 2.53
C LYS A 151 -16.04 3.87 2.46
N LEU A 152 -14.77 4.16 2.72
CA LEU A 152 -13.73 3.16 2.71
C LEU A 152 -13.99 2.11 3.81
N LEU A 153 -14.14 0.86 3.40
CA LEU A 153 -14.40 -0.28 4.27
C LEU A 153 -13.15 -1.14 4.47
N HIS A 154 -12.31 -1.22 3.44
CA HIS A 154 -11.11 -2.04 3.40
C HIS A 154 -9.92 -1.22 2.95
N LEU A 155 -8.89 -1.17 3.77
CA LEU A 155 -7.63 -0.52 3.48
C LEU A 155 -6.50 -1.52 3.68
N ASN A 156 -5.71 -1.74 2.64
CA ASN A 156 -4.46 -2.47 2.74
C ASN A 156 -3.34 -1.53 2.29
N VAL A 157 -2.42 -1.21 3.19
CA VAL A 157 -1.25 -0.40 2.84
C VAL A 157 0.01 -1.06 3.34
N SER A 158 0.99 -1.12 2.46
CA SER A 158 2.36 -1.49 2.80
C SER A 158 3.30 -0.34 2.47
N LEU A 159 4.15 0.05 3.41
CA LEU A 159 5.20 1.03 3.14
C LEU A 159 6.37 0.37 2.43
N GLU A 160 7.14 1.18 1.70
CA GLU A 160 8.42 0.71 1.18
C GLU A 160 9.39 0.35 2.34
N PRO A 161 10.15 -0.77 2.28
CA PRO A 161 11.04 -1.19 3.37
C PRO A 161 12.13 -0.18 3.76
N THR A 162 12.46 0.76 2.88
CA THR A 162 13.44 1.82 3.16
C THR A 162 12.82 3.01 3.89
N ASN A 163 11.51 2.99 4.12
CA ASN A 163 10.76 4.07 4.72
C ASN A 163 10.81 3.92 6.23
N THR A 164 11.75 4.61 6.88
CA THR A 164 11.88 4.62 8.35
C THR A 164 10.99 5.68 9.00
N HIS A 165 10.13 6.34 8.23
CA HIS A 165 9.30 7.41 8.74
C HIS A 165 8.17 6.86 9.60
N HIS A 166 7.93 7.55 10.72
CA HIS A 166 6.77 7.33 11.56
C HIS A 166 5.50 7.52 10.75
N LEU A 167 4.49 6.71 11.05
CA LEU A 167 3.19 6.75 10.43
C LEU A 167 2.27 7.62 11.29
N PRO A 168 1.98 8.89 10.89
CA PRO A 168 1.09 9.75 11.66
C PRO A 168 -0.35 9.35 11.36
N LEU A 169 -0.84 8.36 12.11
CA LEU A 169 -2.25 7.93 12.07
C LEU A 169 -3.11 8.63 13.12
N GLY A 170 -2.52 9.54 13.91
CA GLY A 170 -3.09 10.05 15.15
C GLY A 170 -4.36 10.90 14.97
N SER A 171 -4.61 11.46 13.78
CA SER A 171 -5.75 12.35 13.52
C SER A 171 -6.80 11.76 12.59
N ALA A 172 -6.49 10.72 11.82
CA ALA A 172 -7.36 10.26 10.74
C ALA A 172 -8.64 9.61 11.27
N SER A 173 -9.79 10.26 11.08
CA SER A 173 -11.09 9.66 11.38
C SER A 173 -11.49 8.67 10.28
N LEU A 174 -11.55 7.37 10.62
CA LEU A 174 -11.91 6.29 9.69
C LEU A 174 -13.22 5.60 10.09
N PRO A 175 -14.36 6.33 10.12
CA PRO A 175 -15.59 5.88 10.78
C PRO A 175 -16.22 4.63 10.14
N SER A 176 -16.00 4.43 8.84
CA SER A 176 -16.57 3.30 8.10
C SER A 176 -15.62 2.10 7.98
N LEU A 177 -14.35 2.26 8.34
CA LEU A 177 -13.33 1.26 8.08
C LEU A 177 -13.58 0.00 8.91
N ARG A 178 -13.54 -1.16 8.26
CA ARG A 178 -13.80 -2.48 8.87
C ARG A 178 -12.60 -3.39 8.84
N THR A 179 -11.75 -3.25 7.82
CA THR A 179 -10.52 -4.01 7.66
C THR A 179 -9.37 -3.07 7.39
N LEU A 180 -8.32 -3.20 8.19
CA LEU A 180 -7.09 -2.46 8.05
C LEU A 180 -5.93 -3.45 8.02
N HIS A 181 -5.16 -3.43 6.94
CA HIS A 181 -3.89 -4.14 6.82
C HIS A 181 -2.75 -3.12 6.72
N LEU A 182 -1.78 -3.24 7.62
CA LEU A 182 -0.59 -2.41 7.69
C LEU A 182 0.66 -3.28 7.52
N GLY A 183 1.45 -3.01 6.48
CA GLY A 183 2.66 -3.76 6.13
C GLY A 183 3.92 -2.91 6.16
N GLY A 184 4.98 -3.32 6.85
CA GLY A 184 6.26 -2.60 6.84
C GLY A 184 6.19 -1.21 7.48
N VAL A 185 5.27 -0.99 8.44
CA VAL A 185 4.98 0.34 9.00
C VAL A 185 5.70 0.57 10.33
N HIS A 186 5.98 1.84 10.62
CA HIS A 186 6.52 2.32 11.90
C HIS A 186 5.48 3.23 12.56
N LEU A 187 4.94 2.89 13.74
CA LEU A 187 3.91 3.71 14.41
C LEU A 187 4.06 3.65 15.94
N GLY A 188 3.43 4.58 16.65
CA GLY A 188 3.40 4.57 18.11
C GLY A 188 2.26 3.70 18.66
N GLU A 189 2.42 3.19 19.88
CA GLU A 189 1.39 2.39 20.58
C GLU A 189 0.05 3.13 20.65
N GLU A 190 0.05 4.39 21.13
CA GLU A 190 -1.17 5.19 21.25
C GLU A 190 -1.90 5.36 19.91
N GLN A 191 -1.16 5.48 18.81
CA GLN A 191 -1.77 5.61 17.48
C GLN A 191 -2.51 4.33 17.10
N LEU A 192 -1.91 3.16 17.36
CA LEU A 192 -2.53 1.89 17.06
C LEU A 192 -3.74 1.59 17.97
N VAL A 193 -3.62 1.90 19.26
CA VAL A 193 -4.73 1.75 20.23
C VAL A 193 -5.89 2.65 19.84
N ASN A 194 -5.63 3.93 19.52
CA ASN A 194 -6.68 4.86 19.10
C ASN A 194 -7.35 4.44 17.79
N LEU A 195 -6.59 3.90 16.83
CA LEU A 195 -7.17 3.34 15.62
C LEU A 195 -8.09 2.15 15.92
N ALA A 196 -7.62 1.21 16.75
CA ALA A 196 -8.41 0.05 17.12
C ALA A 196 -9.69 0.41 17.88
N ALA A 197 -9.63 1.44 18.74
CA ALA A 197 -10.76 1.88 19.57
C ALA A 197 -11.72 2.84 18.84
N GLY A 198 -11.21 3.70 17.97
CA GLY A 198 -11.95 4.80 17.34
C GLY A 198 -12.68 4.43 16.06
N SER A 199 -12.51 3.21 15.55
CA SER A 199 -13.08 2.78 14.26
C SER A 199 -14.03 1.61 14.41
N MET A 200 -14.92 1.43 13.42
CA MET A 200 -15.78 0.24 13.28
C MET A 200 -14.99 -1.01 12.85
N LEU A 201 -13.71 -1.06 13.21
CA LEU A 201 -12.76 -2.05 12.76
C LEU A 201 -13.12 -3.41 13.34
N ARG A 202 -13.16 -4.38 12.45
CA ARG A 202 -13.44 -5.79 12.77
C ARG A 202 -12.22 -6.67 12.55
N SER A 203 -11.29 -6.20 11.72
CA SER A 203 -10.06 -6.91 11.40
C SER A 203 -8.89 -5.92 11.31
N LEU A 204 -7.88 -6.15 12.13
CA LEU A 204 -6.59 -5.48 12.08
C LEU A 204 -5.53 -6.52 11.69
N GLU A 205 -4.82 -6.26 10.61
CA GLU A 205 -3.77 -7.13 10.11
C GLU A 205 -2.45 -6.36 10.12
N LEU A 206 -1.47 -6.89 10.85
CA LEU A 206 -0.14 -6.27 10.98
C LEU A 206 0.88 -7.18 10.31
N CYS A 207 1.68 -6.63 9.40
CA CYS A 207 2.74 -7.35 8.71
C CYS A 207 4.04 -6.55 8.85
N ASP A 208 5.11 -7.18 9.34
CA ASP A 208 6.44 -6.52 9.50
C ASP A 208 6.34 -5.11 10.13
N THR A 209 5.70 -5.03 11.29
CA THR A 209 5.30 -3.75 11.93
C THR A 209 6.20 -3.42 13.12
N THR A 210 6.62 -2.15 13.21
CA THR A 210 7.44 -1.62 14.30
C THR A 210 6.67 -0.63 15.16
N LEU A 211 6.61 -0.86 16.47
CA LEU A 211 6.31 0.16 17.46
C LEU A 211 7.54 1.02 17.73
N VAL A 212 7.43 2.29 17.39
CA VAL A 212 8.49 3.28 17.64
C VAL A 212 8.44 3.86 19.07
N SER A 213 7.30 3.70 19.73
CA SER A 213 7.06 4.08 21.12
C SER A 213 6.02 3.15 21.72
N GLY A 214 6.21 2.81 22.99
CA GLY A 214 5.43 1.78 23.68
C GLY A 214 5.89 0.35 23.36
N ASP A 215 5.15 -0.63 23.85
CA ASP A 215 5.49 -2.04 23.72
C ASP A 215 4.27 -2.88 23.32
N TRP A 216 4.53 -4.02 22.67
CA TRP A 216 3.44 -4.84 22.14
C TRP A 216 2.55 -5.45 23.24
N VAL A 217 3.08 -5.66 24.45
CA VAL A 217 2.33 -6.23 25.58
C VAL A 217 1.24 -5.26 26.03
N SER A 218 1.65 -4.02 26.33
CA SER A 218 0.74 -2.93 26.67
C SER A 218 -0.24 -2.67 25.53
N CYS A 219 0.26 -2.58 24.30
CA CYS A 219 -0.56 -2.30 23.12
C CYS A 219 -1.71 -3.31 22.95
N PHE A 220 -1.40 -4.61 22.89
CA PHE A 220 -2.44 -5.63 22.66
C PHE A 220 -3.38 -5.80 23.86
N SER A 221 -2.88 -5.62 25.09
CA SER A 221 -3.75 -5.64 26.28
C SER A 221 -4.81 -4.53 26.18
N ARG A 222 -4.39 -3.32 25.83
CA ARG A 222 -5.30 -2.17 25.68
C ARG A 222 -6.25 -2.34 24.50
N ILE A 223 -5.76 -2.86 23.37
CA ILE A 223 -6.62 -3.15 22.21
C ILE A 223 -7.68 -4.19 22.58
N ARG A 224 -7.32 -5.26 23.29
CA ARG A 224 -8.27 -6.28 23.76
C ARG A 224 -9.36 -5.67 24.64
N ASP A 225 -8.96 -4.82 25.58
CA ASP A 225 -9.88 -4.22 26.56
C ASP A 225 -10.84 -3.22 25.91
N LEU A 226 -10.37 -2.44 24.92
CA LEU A 226 -11.13 -1.38 24.26
C LEU A 226 -11.94 -1.86 23.05
N ALA A 227 -11.40 -2.77 22.25
CA ALA A 227 -11.95 -3.14 20.93
C ALA A 227 -12.50 -4.57 20.94
N ARG A 228 -13.53 -4.80 21.78
CA ARG A 228 -14.16 -6.13 21.92
C ARG A 228 -14.66 -6.67 20.59
N GLY A 229 -14.17 -7.85 20.21
CA GLY A 229 -14.53 -8.51 18.95
C GLY A 229 -13.69 -8.09 17.74
N LEU A 230 -12.70 -7.20 17.92
CA LEU A 230 -11.67 -6.94 16.91
C LEU A 230 -10.81 -8.19 16.73
N ARG A 231 -10.73 -8.66 15.48
CA ARG A 231 -9.79 -9.73 15.12
C ARG A 231 -8.45 -9.10 14.80
N VAL A 232 -7.42 -9.54 15.51
CA VAL A 232 -6.04 -9.16 15.20
C VAL A 232 -5.35 -10.35 14.55
N ASN A 233 -4.78 -10.14 13.37
CA ASN A 233 -3.90 -11.08 12.72
C ASN A 233 -2.52 -10.44 12.54
N VAL A 234 -1.47 -11.24 12.68
CA VAL A 234 -0.11 -10.76 12.55
C VAL A 234 0.69 -11.67 11.62
N GLU A 235 1.49 -11.09 10.75
CA GLU A 235 2.39 -11.79 9.85
C GLU A 235 3.79 -11.16 9.92
N GLY A 236 4.83 -11.94 9.65
CA GLY A 236 6.20 -11.43 9.60
C GLY A 236 6.75 -11.14 10.99
N THR A 237 7.28 -9.93 11.18
CA THR A 237 7.97 -9.53 12.42
C THR A 237 7.24 -8.40 13.13
N LEU A 238 7.08 -8.51 14.45
CA LEU A 238 6.72 -7.39 15.32
C LEU A 238 7.97 -6.89 16.04
N THR A 239 8.27 -5.62 15.90
CA THR A 239 9.42 -4.97 16.54
C THR A 239 8.92 -3.85 17.45
N ASP A 240 9.50 -3.70 18.62
CA ASP A 240 9.37 -2.51 19.47
C ASP A 240 10.77 -2.06 19.93
N HIS A 241 10.83 -1.06 20.80
CA HIS A 241 12.10 -0.52 21.29
C HIS A 241 12.90 -1.49 22.19
N ILE A 242 12.27 -2.57 22.66
CA ILE A 242 12.85 -3.56 23.60
C ILE A 242 12.99 -4.93 22.93
N HIS A 243 12.07 -5.30 22.03
CA HIS A 243 11.90 -6.67 21.53
C HIS A 243 11.72 -6.71 20.01
N ALA A 244 12.24 -7.79 19.41
CA ALA A 244 11.89 -8.21 18.06
C ALA A 244 11.33 -9.64 18.13
N CYS A 245 10.07 -9.81 17.75
CA CYS A 245 9.39 -11.09 17.75
C CYS A 245 9.01 -11.49 16.33
N ALA A 246 9.59 -12.58 15.84
CA ALA A 246 9.14 -13.20 14.60
C ALA A 246 7.85 -13.97 14.87
N VAL A 247 6.77 -13.59 14.19
CA VAL A 247 5.45 -14.18 14.36
C VAL A 247 5.32 -15.41 13.46
N ARG A 248 5.30 -16.60 14.06
CA ARG A 248 5.14 -17.87 13.34
C ARG A 248 4.27 -18.86 14.11
N GLY A 249 3.43 -19.58 13.36
CA GLY A 249 2.74 -20.79 13.82
C GLY A 249 2.03 -20.61 15.16
N GLU A 250 2.57 -21.25 16.19
CA GLU A 250 2.02 -21.31 17.55
C GLU A 250 1.80 -19.94 18.19
N PHE A 251 2.64 -18.93 17.90
CA PHE A 251 2.44 -17.59 18.43
C PHE A 251 1.12 -16.97 17.97
N LEU A 252 0.69 -17.23 16.73
CA LEU A 252 -0.58 -16.70 16.23
C LEU A 252 -1.77 -17.29 16.96
N GLU A 253 -1.74 -18.59 17.27
CA GLU A 253 -2.79 -19.24 18.03
C GLU A 253 -2.81 -18.75 19.49
N LEU A 254 -1.64 -18.51 20.08
CA LEU A 254 -1.54 -17.92 21.42
C LEU A 254 -2.06 -16.48 21.44
N LEU A 255 -1.69 -15.65 20.47
CA LEU A 255 -2.20 -14.29 20.35
C LEU A 255 -3.72 -14.27 20.12
N ARG A 256 -4.26 -15.15 19.28
CA ARG A 256 -5.71 -15.27 19.06
C ARG A 256 -6.44 -15.64 20.35
N ARG A 257 -5.89 -16.56 21.13
CA ARG A 257 -6.44 -16.94 22.45
C ARG A 257 -6.38 -15.77 23.42
N PHE A 258 -5.23 -15.09 23.50
CA PHE A 258 -5.06 -13.88 24.32
C PHE A 258 -6.11 -12.81 23.99
N MET A 259 -6.32 -12.54 22.70
CA MET A 259 -7.32 -11.56 22.24
C MET A 259 -8.77 -12.00 22.48
N SER A 260 -9.02 -13.28 22.77
CA SER A 260 -10.37 -13.83 22.98
C SER A 260 -10.72 -14.11 24.44
N ASP A 261 -9.72 -14.09 25.33
CA ASP A 261 -9.86 -14.46 26.74
C ASP A 261 -9.25 -13.39 27.65
N ASP A 262 -10.12 -12.69 28.38
CA ASP A 262 -9.76 -11.61 29.30
C ASP A 262 -8.84 -12.08 30.45
N GLY A 263 -8.88 -13.38 30.79
CA GLY A 263 -8.07 -13.96 31.88
C GLY A 263 -6.70 -14.48 31.44
N MET A 264 -6.39 -14.42 30.14
CA MET A 264 -5.16 -14.98 29.60
C MET A 264 -4.01 -13.96 29.71
N GLU A 265 -2.89 -14.40 30.29
CA GLU A 265 -1.66 -13.61 30.39
C GLU A 265 -0.96 -13.49 29.04
N TRP A 266 -0.23 -12.40 28.82
CA TRP A 266 0.47 -12.19 27.56
C TRP A 266 1.41 -13.36 27.22
N PRO A 267 1.29 -13.95 26.00
CA PRO A 267 1.93 -15.23 25.69
C PRO A 267 3.46 -15.20 25.55
N LEU A 268 4.07 -14.01 25.47
CA LEU A 268 5.52 -13.84 25.49
C LEU A 268 5.91 -13.23 26.83
N GLY A 269 6.05 -14.05 27.87
CA GLY A 269 6.24 -13.58 29.24
C GLY A 269 7.34 -12.51 29.39
N HIS A 270 7.14 -11.58 30.34
CA HIS A 270 8.01 -10.42 30.61
C HIS A 270 9.50 -10.77 30.84
N GLU A 271 9.81 -12.01 31.18
CA GLU A 271 11.17 -12.47 31.52
C GLU A 271 11.82 -13.37 30.48
N GLN A 272 11.18 -13.62 29.32
CA GLN A 272 11.87 -14.24 28.21
C GLN A 272 12.71 -13.19 27.49
N HIS A 273 13.82 -12.78 28.13
CA HIS A 273 15.02 -12.51 27.35
C HIS A 273 15.13 -13.61 26.29
N PRO A 274 15.32 -13.28 25.01
CA PRO A 274 15.67 -14.29 24.04
C PRO A 274 17.06 -14.79 24.45
N ARG A 275 17.12 -15.76 25.37
CA ARG A 275 18.17 -16.77 25.37
C ARG A 275 17.98 -17.48 24.05
N ARG A 276 18.55 -16.90 22.99
CA ARG A 276 18.87 -17.52 21.72
C ARG A 276 17.92 -18.67 21.38
N VAL A 277 16.68 -18.37 21.00
CA VAL A 277 16.10 -19.21 19.95
C VAL A 277 16.88 -18.80 18.71
N GLY A 278 18.01 -19.48 18.50
CA GLY A 278 18.92 -19.23 17.40
C GLY A 278 18.19 -19.54 16.10
N PHE A 279 17.52 -18.56 15.53
CA PHE A 279 17.06 -18.64 14.16
C PHE A 279 18.23 -18.23 13.28
N VAL A 280 18.84 -19.26 12.69
CA VAL A 280 19.77 -19.14 11.57
C VAL A 280 19.08 -18.27 10.51
N LEU A 281 19.59 -17.06 10.30
CA LEU A 281 19.40 -16.31 9.06
C LEU A 281 20.02 -17.13 7.93
N ALA A 282 19.25 -18.07 7.38
CA ALA A 282 19.63 -18.76 6.16
C ALA A 282 19.45 -17.78 4.99
N HIS A 283 20.43 -16.89 4.82
CA HIS A 283 20.67 -16.18 3.58
C HIS A 283 21.02 -17.25 2.52
N LYS A 284 20.01 -17.76 1.81
CA LYS A 284 20.23 -18.59 0.62
C LYS A 284 20.69 -17.68 -0.52
N ASN A 285 21.98 -17.34 -0.51
CA ASN A 285 22.70 -16.97 -1.72
C ASN A 285 22.73 -18.20 -2.63
N ARG A 286 21.78 -18.30 -3.57
CA ARG A 286 21.96 -19.13 -4.76
C ARG A 286 22.68 -18.29 -5.82
N LEU A 287 23.99 -18.18 -5.68
CA LEU A 287 24.88 -18.16 -6.82
C LEU A 287 25.10 -19.61 -7.24
N GLY A 288 24.87 -19.88 -8.52
CA GLY A 288 25.02 -21.21 -9.10
C GLY A 288 24.54 -21.21 -10.53
N SER A 289 25.30 -20.53 -11.40
CA SER A 289 25.43 -20.96 -12.79
C SER A 289 26.66 -21.87 -12.88
N PRO A 290 26.64 -22.95 -13.67
CA PRO A 290 27.85 -23.40 -14.34
C PRO A 290 28.33 -22.35 -15.36
#